data_AF-A0A9E2Y0N5-F1
#
_entry.id   AF-A0A9E2Y0N5-F1
#
_cell.length_a   1.000
_cell.length_b   1.000
_cell.length_c   1.000
_cell.angle_alpha   90.00
_cell.angle_beta   90.00
_cell.angle_gamma   90.00
#
_symmetry.space_group_name_H-M   'P 1'
#
loop_
_entity.id
_entity.type
_entity.pdbx_description
1 polymer ?
#
loop_
_entity_poly.entity_id
_entity_poly.type
_entity_poly.pdbx_seq_one_letter_code
_entity_poly.pdbx_strand_id
1 'polypeptide(L)'
;MTSSPKVDSRLNLWPYEEARKLAERVRAYDPQRPAILECGFGPSGLPHLGTMGEILRPSYVKHAFEIMGDLHPTRLIVFIDDMDGLRKVPENIPKGEALTLHL
;
A
#
# COMPACT_ATOMS: atom_id res chain seq x y z
N MET A 1 1.83 25.91 13.79
CA MET A 1 2.54 25.26 12.67
C MET A 1 3.83 24.68 13.23
N THR A 2 3.77 23.46 13.79
CA THR A 2 4.98 22.74 14.21
C THR A 2 5.68 22.25 12.95
N SER A 3 6.87 22.76 12.67
CA SER A 3 7.70 22.24 11.58
C SER A 3 7.87 20.74 11.77
N SER A 4 7.49 19.94 10.77
CA SER A 4 7.75 18.51 10.77
C SER A 4 9.23 18.28 11.08
N PRO A 5 9.58 17.32 11.95
CA PRO A 5 10.98 17.03 12.27
C PRO A 5 11.73 16.78 10.97
N LYS A 6 12.86 17.46 10.78
CA LYS A 6 13.78 17.18 9.66
C LYS A 6 14.37 15.80 9.89
N VAL A 7 13.72 14.77 9.38
CA VAL A 7 14.26 13.41 9.37
C VAL A 7 15.45 13.39 8.41
N ASP A 8 16.58 12.87 8.87
CA ASP A 8 17.78 12.77 8.05
C ASP A 8 17.52 11.83 6.85
N SER A 9 17.53 12.37 5.63
CA SER A 9 17.36 11.59 4.40
C SER A 9 18.50 10.59 4.15
N ARG A 10 19.57 10.66 4.95
CA ARG A 10 20.69 9.70 4.98
C ARG A 10 20.43 8.48 5.86
N LEU A 11 19.25 8.35 6.47
CA LEU A 11 18.87 7.12 7.16
C LEU A 11 18.85 5.95 6.17
N ASN A 12 19.65 4.92 6.46
CA ASN A 12 19.65 3.65 5.73
C ASN A 12 18.47 2.78 6.17
N LEU A 13 17.26 3.29 5.94
CA LEU A 13 16.01 2.55 6.13
C LEU A 13 15.43 2.20 4.77
N TRP A 14 14.94 0.98 4.64
CA TRP A 14 14.38 0.46 3.38
C TRP A 14 13.31 1.36 2.73
N PRO A 15 12.41 2.08 3.46
CA PRO A 15 11.42 2.93 2.79
C PRO A 15 12.07 4.10 2.04
N TYR A 16 13.19 4.62 2.54
CA TYR A 16 13.94 5.70 1.89
C TYR A 16 14.70 5.20 0.67
N GLU A 17 15.16 3.94 0.67
CA GLU A 17 15.75 3.32 -0.52
C GLU A 17 14.73 3.18 -1.65
N GLU A 18 13.53 2.69 -1.34
CA GLU A 18 12.44 2.60 -2.32
C GLU A 18 11.93 3.97 -2.75
N ALA A 19 11.84 4.94 -1.82
CA ALA A 19 11.46 6.31 -2.14
C ALA A 19 12.47 6.98 -3.09
N ARG A 20 13.78 6.73 -2.93
CA ARG A 20 14.81 7.19 -3.88
C ARG A 20 14.62 6.59 -5.28
N LYS A 21 14.35 5.29 -5.38
CA LYS A 21 14.04 4.64 -6.67
C LYS A 21 12.79 5.23 -7.31
N LEU A 22 11.76 5.50 -6.51
CA LEU A 22 10.54 6.18 -6.96
C LEU A 22 10.83 7.58 -7.47
N ALA A 23 11.62 8.38 -6.74
CA ALA A 23 12.02 9.74 -7.12
C ALA A 23 12.74 9.77 -8.47
N GLU A 24 13.70 8.86 -8.69
CA GLU A 24 14.37 8.74 -9.98
C GLU A 24 13.42 8.38 -11.12
N ARG A 25 12.44 7.50 -10.87
CA ARG A 25 11.46 7.10 -11.89
C ARG A 25 10.53 8.25 -12.26
N VAL A 26 10.01 8.99 -11.27
CA VAL A 26 9.03 10.05 -11.54
C VAL A 26 9.65 11.33 -12.06
N ARG A 27 10.97 11.54 -11.90
CA ARG A 27 11.71 12.70 -12.44
C ARG A 27 11.47 12.94 -13.94
N ALA A 28 11.17 11.88 -14.69
CA ALA A 28 10.86 11.95 -16.13
C ALA A 28 9.39 12.30 -16.43
N TYR A 29 8.53 12.45 -15.42
CA TYR A 29 7.11 12.71 -15.57
C TYR A 29 6.81 14.21 -15.43
N ASP A 30 5.60 14.60 -15.81
CA ASP A 30 5.07 15.93 -15.50
C ASP A 30 5.09 16.17 -13.97
N PRO A 31 5.64 17.30 -13.47
CA PRO A 31 5.74 17.57 -12.03
C PRO A 31 4.39 17.57 -11.29
N GLN A 32 3.28 17.86 -11.98
CA GLN A 32 1.93 17.83 -11.43
C GLN A 32 1.30 16.44 -11.49
N ARG A 33 1.87 15.49 -12.25
CA ARG A 33 1.40 14.11 -12.29
C ARG A 33 1.71 13.42 -10.95
N PRO A 34 0.69 12.92 -10.24
CA PRO A 34 0.93 12.23 -8.98
C PRO A 34 1.69 10.92 -9.16
N ALA A 35 2.62 10.62 -8.25
CA ALA A 35 3.15 9.29 -8.03
C ALA A 35 2.05 8.43 -7.38
N ILE A 36 1.55 7.45 -8.12
CA ILE A 36 0.52 6.52 -7.64
C ILE A 36 1.21 5.30 -7.02
N LEU A 37 0.92 5.04 -5.76
CA LEU A 37 1.26 3.82 -5.07
C LEU A 37 0.00 3.00 -4.89
N GLU A 38 0.09 1.70 -5.06
CA GLU A 38 -1.07 0.81 -5.03
C GLU A 38 -0.78 -0.39 -4.14
N CYS A 39 -1.81 -0.84 -3.44
CA CYS A 39 -1.87 -2.15 -2.81
C CYS A 39 -3.30 -2.67 -2.87
N GLY A 40 -3.45 -3.97 -2.82
CA GLY A 40 -4.77 -4.58 -2.81
C GLY A 40 -4.81 -5.79 -1.91
N PHE A 41 -6.00 -6.29 -1.63
CA PHE A 41 -6.16 -7.60 -1.02
C PHE A 41 -7.50 -8.20 -1.44
N GLY A 42 -7.52 -9.53 -1.57
CA GLY A 42 -8.78 -10.25 -1.74
C GLY A 42 -9.52 -10.34 -0.40
N PRO A 43 -10.82 -9.99 -0.35
CA PRO A 43 -11.64 -10.11 0.86
C PRO A 43 -12.18 -11.53 1.06
N SER A 44 -11.51 -12.56 0.54
CA SER A 44 -11.95 -13.97 0.61
C SER A 44 -11.66 -14.64 1.95
N GLY A 45 -10.99 -13.94 2.88
CA GLY A 45 -10.71 -14.38 4.24
C GLY A 45 -10.49 -13.20 5.19
N LEU A 46 -10.36 -13.49 6.49
CA LEU A 46 -10.07 -12.43 7.46
C LEU A 46 -8.67 -11.86 7.21
N PRO A 47 -8.51 -10.53 7.19
CA PRO A 47 -7.20 -9.90 7.10
C PRO A 47 -6.29 -10.37 8.23
N HIS A 48 -5.05 -10.68 7.89
CA HIS A 48 -4.02 -11.04 8.86
C HIS A 48 -2.87 -10.01 8.82
N LEU A 49 -1.85 -10.20 9.66
CA LEU A 49 -0.71 -9.29 9.73
C LEU A 49 0.01 -9.11 8.37
N GLY A 50 -0.07 -10.11 7.50
CA GLY A 50 0.46 -10.03 6.13
C GLY A 50 -0.30 -9.03 5.28
N THR A 51 -1.64 -9.08 5.28
CA THR A 51 -2.52 -8.09 4.63
C THR A 51 -2.24 -6.68 5.15
N MET A 52 -2.08 -6.54 6.47
CA MET A 52 -1.70 -5.25 7.07
C MET A 52 -0.32 -4.80 6.58
N GLY A 53 0.64 -5.71 6.50
CA GLY A 53 1.97 -5.44 5.95
C GLY A 53 1.94 -5.00 4.49
N GLU A 54 1.02 -5.53 3.68
CA GLU A 54 0.82 -5.13 2.29
C GLU A 54 0.32 -3.68 2.17
N ILE A 55 -0.56 -3.25 3.07
CA ILE A 55 -1.05 -1.86 3.11
C ILE A 55 0.00 -0.90 3.71
N LEU A 56 0.68 -1.34 4.77
CA LEU A 56 1.64 -0.50 5.50
C LEU A 56 2.90 -0.21 4.69
N ARG A 57 3.42 -1.17 3.92
CA ARG A 57 4.65 -0.99 3.15
C ARG A 57 4.60 0.20 2.17
N PRO A 58 3.62 0.31 1.25
CA PRO A 58 3.52 1.47 0.36
C PRO A 58 3.20 2.75 1.13
N SER A 59 2.50 2.68 2.27
CA SER A 59 2.31 3.84 3.15
C SER A 59 3.64 4.38 3.68
N TYR A 60 4.55 3.51 4.12
CA TYR A 60 5.88 3.91 4.58
C TYR A 60 6.75 4.49 3.46
N VAL A 61 6.71 3.89 2.26
CA VAL A 61 7.44 4.42 1.10
C VAL A 61 6.88 5.79 0.68
N LYS A 62 5.55 5.93 0.62
CA LYS A 62 4.89 7.21 0.35
C LYS A 62 5.31 8.28 1.36
N HIS A 63 5.29 7.94 2.65
CA HIS A 63 5.67 8.87 3.70
C HIS A 63 7.15 9.29 3.60
N ALA A 64 8.05 8.34 3.36
CA ALA A 64 9.46 8.64 3.14
C ALA A 64 9.69 9.54 1.92
N PHE A 65 8.96 9.27 0.83
CA PHE A 65 8.97 10.11 -0.38
C PHE A 65 8.48 11.54 -0.10
N GLU A 66 7.40 11.71 0.65
CA GLU A 66 6.91 13.04 1.04
C GLU A 66 7.89 13.79 1.94
N ILE A 67 8.56 13.10 2.86
CA ILE A 67 9.59 13.69 3.74
C ILE A 67 10.82 14.15 2.96
N MET A 68 11.20 13.44 1.89
CA MET A 68 12.36 13.81 1.06
C MET A 68 12.20 15.20 0.41
N GLY A 69 10.97 15.71 0.28
CA GLY A 69 10.67 17.10 -0.10
C GLY A 69 10.78 17.41 -1.60
N ASP A 70 10.04 18.41 -2.07
CA ASP A 70 10.00 18.93 -3.45
C ASP A 70 9.89 17.85 -4.56
N LEU A 71 9.12 16.79 -4.29
CA LEU A 71 8.80 15.73 -5.26
C LEU A 71 7.38 15.88 -5.82
N HIS A 72 6.98 14.95 -6.67
CA HIS A 72 5.64 14.87 -7.25
C HIS A 72 4.56 14.74 -6.15
N PRO A 73 3.31 15.19 -6.40
CA PRO A 73 2.17 14.84 -5.55
C PRO A 73 2.08 13.31 -5.38
N THR A 74 1.57 12.80 -4.28
CA THR A 74 1.43 11.36 -4.07
C THR A 74 -0.03 10.96 -3.87
N ARG A 75 -0.38 9.74 -4.31
CA ARG A 75 -1.67 9.12 -4.04
C ARG A 75 -1.46 7.65 -3.72
N LEU A 76 -2.01 7.20 -2.59
CA LEU A 76 -2.09 5.77 -2.25
C LEU A 76 -3.49 5.28 -2.60
N ILE A 77 -3.57 4.27 -3.46
CA ILE A 77 -4.80 3.57 -3.80
C ILE A 77 -4.77 2.22 -3.10
N VAL A 78 -5.74 2.00 -2.22
CA VAL A 78 -5.98 0.71 -1.59
C VAL A 78 -7.26 0.17 -2.18
N PHE A 79 -7.20 -0.97 -2.84
CA PHE A 79 -8.36 -1.62 -3.43
C PHE A 79 -8.64 -2.97 -2.80
N ILE A 80 -9.91 -3.35 -2.82
CA ILE A 80 -10.38 -4.64 -2.35
C ILE A 80 -10.89 -5.36 -3.58
N ASP A 81 -10.33 -6.53 -3.87
CA ASP A 81 -10.74 -7.32 -5.05
C ASP A 81 -11.97 -8.17 -4.70
N ASP A 82 -13.11 -7.50 -4.49
CA ASP A 82 -14.35 -8.10 -4.00
C ASP A 82 -15.21 -8.77 -5.08
N MET A 83 -14.81 -8.62 -6.35
CA MET A 83 -15.42 -9.27 -7.49
C MET A 83 -14.82 -10.66 -7.78
N ASP A 84 -13.74 -11.03 -7.07
CA ASP A 84 -13.05 -12.28 -7.25
C ASP A 84 -13.91 -13.46 -6.72
N GLY A 85 -14.02 -14.52 -7.52
CA GLY A 85 -14.83 -15.69 -7.15
C GLY A 85 -14.30 -16.38 -5.89
N LEU A 86 -15.19 -16.74 -4.96
CA LEU A 86 -14.82 -17.51 -3.77
C LEU A 86 -14.38 -18.93 -4.22
N ARG A 87 -13.12 -19.30 -3.98
CA ARG A 87 -12.58 -20.62 -4.41
C ARG A 87 -12.70 -21.70 -3.34
N LYS A 88 -12.79 -21.29 -2.07
CA LYS A 88 -12.90 -22.14 -0.88
C LYS A 88 -13.57 -21.35 0.23
N VAL A 89 -14.48 -21.97 0.97
CA VAL A 89 -15.04 -21.38 2.20
C VAL A 89 -14.01 -21.47 3.33
N PRO A 90 -13.63 -20.35 3.96
CA PRO A 90 -12.76 -20.38 5.14
C PRO A 90 -13.44 -21.05 6.34
N GLU A 91 -12.68 -21.82 7.12
CA GLU A 91 -13.19 -22.61 8.26
C GLU A 91 -13.80 -21.77 9.38
N ASN A 92 -13.39 -20.50 9.49
CA ASN A 92 -13.84 -19.57 10.52
C ASN A 92 -15.13 -18.82 10.14
N ILE A 93 -15.73 -19.10 8.97
CA ILE A 93 -17.00 -18.48 8.57
C ILE A 93 -18.18 -19.23 9.19
N PRO A 94 -19.08 -18.54 9.93
CA PRO A 94 -20.28 -19.16 10.45
C PRO A 94 -21.13 -19.77 9.34
N LYS A 95 -21.65 -20.98 9.57
CA LYS A 95 -22.46 -21.73 8.59
C LYS A 95 -21.72 -22.02 7.27
N GLY A 96 -20.40 -22.24 7.32
CA GLY A 96 -19.57 -22.51 6.14
C GLY A 96 -20.01 -23.69 5.28
N GLU A 97 -20.64 -24.72 5.87
CA GLU A 97 -21.21 -25.86 5.12
C GLU A 97 -22.30 -25.41 4.15
N ALA A 98 -23.18 -24.48 4.57
CA ALA A 98 -24.24 -23.97 3.71
C ALA A 98 -23.68 -23.14 2.53
N LEU A 99 -22.58 -22.41 2.76
CA LEU A 99 -21.90 -21.64 1.71
C LEU A 99 -21.17 -22.54 0.72
N THR A 100 -20.63 -23.68 1.19
CA THR A 100 -19.92 -24.65 0.34
C THR A 100 -20.84 -25.22 -0.74
N LEU A 101 -22.15 -25.31 -0.51
CA LEU A 101 -23.13 -25.76 -1.50
C LEU A 101 -23.32 -24.79 -2.68
N HIS A 102 -22.82 -23.56 -2.57
CA HIS A 102 -22.95 -22.50 -3.57
C HIS A 102 -21.61 -22.11 -4.21
N LEU A 103 -20.55 -22.88 -3.93
CA LEU A 103 -19.25 -22.82 -4.61
C LEU A 103 -19.25 -23.66 -5.89
#